data_AF-A0A6N2I200-F1
#
_entry.id   AF-A0A6N2I200-F1
#
_cell.length_a   1.000
_cell.length_b   1.000
_cell.length_c   1.000
_cell.angle_alpha   90.00
_cell.angle_beta   90.00
_cell.angle_gamma   90.00
#
_symmetry.space_group_name_H-M   'P 1'
#
loop_
_entity.id
_entity.type
_entity.pdbx_description
1 polymer ?
#
loop_
_entity_poly.entity_id
_entity_poly.type
_entity_poly.pdbx_seq_one_letter_code
_entity_poly.pdbx_strand_id
1 'polypeptide(L)'
;MGSLCCADRDGGRARVSEASSAERGQAERVAVRPSLAERRKAALRFEIAREAVRLFAAQGVTGTTGEQIARAVGISSRTLWRHFPTKESCVLPLLSAGLDFAVDQLRHWPVDMGLLDFVTQSLRFGELPDDAPAILDLIRMTTTDPALRAVWLQAHDDALPVLGQLLAQRSGGSPDDLRTKVHAATFNGALRAASEDFARRYAEDPGASGSEIATCLIAALRAASEGLPY
;
A
#
# COMPACT_ATOMS: atom_id res chain seq x y z
N MET A 1 -68.48 -50.62 -7.31
CA MET A 1 -67.44 -51.15 -8.23
C MET A 1 -66.19 -50.31 -8.05
N GLY A 2 -65.08 -50.92 -7.61
CA GLY A 2 -63.74 -50.32 -7.41
C GLY A 2 -63.61 -49.52 -6.10
N SER A 3 -63.18 -50.01 -4.93
CA SER A 3 -62.06 -50.89 -4.52
C SER A 3 -60.72 -50.17 -4.29
N LEU A 4 -60.37 -50.03 -2.99
CA LEU A 4 -59.03 -50.10 -2.33
C LEU A 4 -57.93 -49.09 -2.78
N CYS A 5 -57.01 -48.56 -1.96
CA CYS A 5 -56.38 -49.00 -0.71
C CYS A 5 -55.67 -47.78 -0.05
N CYS A 6 -55.82 -47.56 1.26
CA CYS A 6 -54.81 -47.74 2.33
C CYS A 6 -53.42 -47.09 2.15
N ALA A 7 -53.08 -46.15 3.05
CA ALA A 7 -51.91 -46.13 3.96
C ALA A 7 -51.52 -44.67 4.29
N ASP A 8 -50.86 -44.30 5.38
CA ASP A 8 -50.72 -44.75 6.77
C ASP A 8 -49.85 -43.62 7.41
N ARG A 9 -50.14 -43.30 8.67
CA ARG A 9 -49.25 -42.78 9.73
C ARG A 9 -48.44 -41.45 9.63
N ASP A 10 -48.73 -40.63 10.65
CA ASP A 10 -47.83 -40.12 11.71
C ASP A 10 -46.58 -39.27 11.39
N GLY A 11 -46.56 -38.11 12.05
CA GLY A 11 -45.51 -37.78 13.03
C GLY A 11 -44.20 -37.20 12.49
N GLY A 12 -44.02 -35.90 12.63
CA GLY A 12 -42.73 -35.26 12.32
C GLY A 12 -42.60 -33.81 12.78
N ARG A 13 -42.60 -33.61 14.10
CA ARG A 13 -42.21 -32.37 14.76
C ARG A 13 -40.76 -31.99 14.42
N ALA A 14 -40.52 -30.68 14.33
CA ALA A 14 -39.25 -29.98 14.57
C ALA A 14 -38.08 -30.27 13.61
N ARG A 15 -37.77 -29.32 12.73
CA ARG A 15 -36.41 -29.03 12.24
C ARG A 15 -36.33 -27.69 11.49
N VAL A 16 -36.50 -26.58 12.20
CA VAL A 16 -36.14 -25.24 11.71
C VAL A 16 -35.51 -24.46 12.86
N SER A 17 -34.28 -24.82 13.27
CA SER A 17 -33.55 -24.02 14.29
C SER A 17 -32.03 -24.30 14.44
N GLU A 18 -31.37 -25.11 13.60
CA GLU A 18 -29.95 -25.48 13.85
C GLU A 18 -28.96 -25.07 12.74
N ALA A 19 -29.44 -24.63 11.57
CA ALA A 19 -28.54 -24.17 10.49
C ALA A 19 -27.99 -22.74 10.69
N SER A 20 -28.56 -21.95 11.61
CA SER A 20 -28.22 -20.53 11.80
C SER A 20 -27.02 -20.31 12.75
N SER A 21 -26.50 -21.37 13.38
CA SER A 21 -25.42 -21.27 14.38
C SER A 21 -24.03 -21.54 13.80
N ALA A 22 -23.94 -22.27 12.68
CA ALA A 22 -22.68 -22.66 12.06
C ALA A 22 -22.09 -21.58 11.13
N GLU A 23 -22.91 -20.73 10.52
CA GLU A 23 -22.46 -19.67 9.60
C GLU A 23 -21.96 -18.40 10.31
N ARG A 24 -22.35 -18.20 11.57
CA ARG A 24 -21.85 -17.09 12.42
C ARG A 24 -20.42 -17.31 12.95
N GLY A 25 -19.89 -18.54 12.86
CA GLY A 25 -18.57 -18.90 13.36
C GLY A 25 -17.40 -18.67 12.39
N GLN A 26 -17.66 -18.22 11.15
CA GLN A 26 -16.62 -17.97 10.14
C GLN A 26 -16.37 -16.48 9.86
N ALA A 27 -17.13 -15.60 10.53
CA ALA A 27 -17.13 -14.14 10.32
C ALA A 27 -16.21 -13.36 11.26
N GLU A 28 -15.24 -14.02 11.90
CA GLU A 28 -14.24 -13.33 12.72
C GLU A 28 -12.83 -13.76 12.32
N ARG A 29 -12.44 -13.39 11.09
CA ARG A 29 -11.02 -13.21 10.79
C ARG A 29 -10.54 -12.02 11.59
N VAL A 30 -10.17 -12.29 12.84
CA VAL A 30 -9.49 -11.35 13.73
C VAL A 30 -8.37 -10.71 12.91
N ALA A 31 -8.42 -9.39 12.72
CA ALA A 31 -7.28 -8.64 12.24
C ALA A 31 -6.14 -8.90 13.24
N VAL A 32 -5.22 -9.80 12.88
CA VAL A 32 -4.12 -10.22 13.74
C VAL A 32 -3.27 -9.00 14.01
N ARG A 33 -3.42 -8.41 15.20
CA ARG A 33 -2.55 -7.32 15.65
C ARG A 33 -1.11 -7.86 15.58
N PRO A 34 -0.18 -7.13 14.93
CA PRO A 34 1.17 -7.62 14.77
C PRO A 34 1.77 -7.95 16.14
N SER A 35 2.47 -9.08 16.21
CA SER A 35 3.20 -9.50 17.38
C SER A 35 4.24 -8.44 17.77
N LEU A 36 4.65 -8.46 19.04
CA LEU A 36 5.72 -7.57 19.50
C LEU A 36 7.02 -7.75 18.68
N ALA A 37 7.29 -8.97 18.23
CA ALA A 37 8.44 -9.29 17.38
C ALA A 37 8.32 -8.63 16.00
N GLU A 38 7.15 -8.66 15.37
CA GLU A 38 6.90 -7.99 14.09
C GLU A 38 7.00 -6.47 14.21
N ARG A 39 6.43 -5.89 15.28
CA ARG A 39 6.57 -4.44 15.55
C ARG A 39 8.04 -4.03 15.74
N ARG A 40 8.81 -4.79 16.51
CA ARG A 40 10.26 -4.55 16.68
C ARG A 40 11.03 -4.68 15.37
N LYS A 41 10.69 -5.68 14.55
CA LYS A 41 11.28 -5.87 13.22
C LYS A 41 10.96 -4.69 12.29
N ALA A 42 9.72 -4.21 12.28
CA ALA A 42 9.31 -3.06 11.48
C ALA A 42 10.03 -1.78 11.94
N ALA A 43 10.07 -1.51 13.25
CA ALA A 43 10.78 -0.36 13.81
C ALA A 43 12.26 -0.35 13.42
N LEU A 44 12.96 -1.48 13.55
CA LEU A 44 14.35 -1.61 13.14
C LEU A 44 14.54 -1.36 11.62
N ARG A 45 13.62 -1.86 10.78
CA ARG A 45 13.68 -1.62 9.33
C ARG A 45 13.53 -0.15 8.99
N PHE A 46 12.65 0.58 9.67
CA PHE A 46 12.50 2.03 9.51
C PHE A 46 13.74 2.80 10.00
N GLU A 47 14.32 2.39 11.13
CA GLU A 47 15.56 2.98 11.63
C GLU A 47 16.72 2.80 10.63
N ILE A 48 16.88 1.59 10.09
CA ILE A 48 17.84 1.31 9.01
C ILE A 48 17.59 2.20 7.79
N ALA A 49 16.33 2.34 7.37
CA ALA A 49 15.98 3.15 6.21
C ALA A 49 16.35 4.63 6.41
N ARG A 50 16.07 5.20 7.59
CA ARG A 50 16.41 6.59 7.90
C ARG A 50 17.91 6.84 7.86
N GLU A 51 18.71 5.96 8.46
CA GLU A 51 20.17 6.10 8.41
C GLU A 51 20.74 5.90 7.01
N ALA A 52 20.17 4.98 6.22
CA ALA A 52 20.54 4.79 4.82
C ALA A 52 20.26 6.06 4.00
N VAL A 53 19.07 6.67 4.14
CA VAL A 53 18.73 7.94 3.46
C VAL A 53 19.67 9.05 3.88
N ARG A 54 19.93 9.21 5.18
CA ARG A 54 20.85 10.23 5.70
C ARG A 54 22.26 10.10 5.09
N LEU A 55 22.77 8.87 4.98
CA LEU A 55 24.08 8.61 4.36
C LEU A 55 24.05 8.82 2.85
N PHE A 56 23.03 8.36 2.15
CA PHE A 56 22.87 8.61 0.72
C PHE A 56 22.80 10.11 0.41
N ALA A 57 22.09 10.89 1.22
CA ALA A 57 22.03 12.36 1.12
C ALA A 57 23.39 13.02 1.36
N ALA A 58 24.16 12.55 2.34
CA ALA A 58 25.43 13.18 2.74
C ALA A 58 26.60 12.89 1.79
N GLN A 59 26.70 11.67 1.25
CA GLN A 59 27.88 11.19 0.51
C GLN A 59 27.54 10.43 -0.78
N GLY A 60 26.27 10.44 -1.19
CA GLY A 60 25.79 9.73 -2.38
C GLY A 60 25.57 8.22 -2.14
N VAL A 61 24.83 7.59 -3.05
CA VAL A 61 24.53 6.15 -3.02
C VAL A 61 25.81 5.33 -3.23
N THR A 62 26.63 5.69 -4.23
CA THR A 62 27.90 5.02 -4.54
C THR A 62 28.92 5.14 -3.41
N GLY A 63 28.98 6.30 -2.75
CA GLY A 63 29.89 6.55 -1.63
C GLY A 63 29.49 5.86 -0.32
N THR A 64 28.31 5.25 -0.27
CA THR A 64 27.76 4.61 0.93
C THR A 64 27.90 3.09 0.89
N THR A 65 28.38 2.50 1.98
CA THR A 65 28.45 1.04 2.15
C THR A 65 27.44 0.52 3.16
N GLY A 66 27.12 -0.77 3.08
CA GLY A 66 26.27 -1.42 4.08
C GLY A 66 26.88 -1.42 5.48
N GLU A 67 28.20 -1.50 5.59
CA GLU A 67 28.92 -1.44 6.86
C GLU A 67 28.73 -0.08 7.54
N GLN A 68 28.70 1.02 6.78
CA GLN A 68 28.43 2.35 7.31
C GLN A 68 26.99 2.46 7.83
N ILE A 69 26.02 1.94 7.07
CA ILE A 69 24.60 1.90 7.49
C ILE A 69 24.44 1.07 8.76
N ALA A 70 24.99 -0.15 8.78
CA ALA A 70 24.93 -1.04 9.92
C ALA A 70 25.55 -0.40 11.19
N ARG A 71 26.70 0.26 11.03
CA ARG A 71 27.37 0.99 12.11
C ARG A 71 26.52 2.15 12.63
N ALA A 72 25.89 2.91 11.75
CA ALA A 72 25.05 4.05 12.14
C ALA A 72 23.84 3.63 13.01
N VAL A 73 23.29 2.43 12.75
CA VAL A 73 22.17 1.84 13.51
C VAL A 73 22.65 1.04 14.74
N GLY A 74 23.95 0.75 14.85
CA GLY A 74 24.48 -0.08 15.94
C GLY A 74 24.23 -1.59 15.78
N ILE A 75 24.12 -2.08 14.54
CA ILE A 75 23.94 -3.51 14.22
C ILE A 75 25.13 -4.07 13.43
N SER A 76 25.24 -5.40 13.35
CA SER A 76 26.22 -6.05 12.47
C SER A 76 25.79 -6.04 11.01
N SER A 77 26.74 -6.03 10.06
CA SER A 77 26.43 -6.17 8.63
C SER A 77 25.64 -7.45 8.34
N ARG A 78 25.94 -8.55 9.04
CA ARG A 78 25.15 -9.80 8.95
C ARG A 78 23.68 -9.59 9.32
N THR A 79 23.40 -8.74 10.30
CA THR A 79 22.03 -8.40 10.68
C THR A 79 21.38 -7.53 9.61
N LEU A 80 22.07 -6.52 9.09
CA LEU A 80 21.58 -5.71 7.98
C LEU A 80 21.18 -6.58 6.77
N TRP A 81 22.08 -7.45 6.33
CA TRP A 81 21.88 -8.31 5.15
C TRP A 81 20.79 -9.37 5.33
N ARG A 82 20.45 -9.72 6.57
CA ARG A 82 19.27 -10.56 6.86
C ARG A 82 17.95 -9.82 6.59
N HIS A 83 17.94 -8.49 6.71
CA HIS A 83 16.74 -7.67 6.49
C HIS A 83 16.64 -7.14 5.06
N PHE A 84 17.79 -6.87 4.43
CA PHE A 84 17.88 -6.18 3.16
C PHE A 84 18.96 -6.82 2.29
N PRO A 85 18.66 -7.33 1.09
CA PRO A 85 19.66 -7.99 0.25
C PRO A 85 20.73 -7.03 -0.30
N THR A 86 20.41 -5.74 -0.42
CA THR A 86 21.32 -4.70 -0.93
C THR A 86 21.24 -3.43 -0.09
N LYS A 87 22.25 -2.55 -0.19
CA LYS A 87 22.23 -1.25 0.51
C LYS A 87 21.08 -0.37 0.02
N GLU A 88 20.75 -0.43 -1.26
CA GLU A 88 19.64 0.32 -1.86
C GLU A 88 18.30 -0.18 -1.34
N SER A 89 18.13 -1.49 -1.16
CA SER A 89 16.88 -2.03 -0.60
C SER A 89 16.64 -1.60 0.86
N CYS A 90 17.65 -1.07 1.56
CA CYS A 90 17.50 -0.56 2.92
C CYS A 90 16.50 0.61 3.00
N VAL A 91 16.33 1.37 1.92
CA VAL A 91 15.41 2.52 1.89
C VAL A 91 13.98 2.14 1.51
N LEU A 92 13.72 0.88 1.15
CA LEU A 92 12.40 0.40 0.75
C LEU A 92 11.27 0.78 1.73
N PRO A 93 11.43 0.66 3.07
CA PRO A 93 10.37 1.03 4.01
C PRO A 93 9.93 2.50 3.92
N LEU A 94 10.84 3.40 3.54
CA LEU A 94 10.51 4.82 3.35
C LEU A 94 9.91 5.08 1.97
N LEU A 95 10.41 4.41 0.93
CA LEU A 95 9.83 4.49 -0.42
C LEU A 95 8.40 3.94 -0.46
N SER A 96 8.11 2.83 0.23
CA SER A 96 6.77 2.24 0.23
C SER A 96 5.78 2.99 1.13
N ALA A 97 6.24 3.84 2.06
CA ALA A 97 5.40 4.42 3.12
C ALA A 97 4.16 5.15 2.58
N GLY A 98 4.31 5.97 1.53
CA GLY A 98 3.18 6.66 0.91
C GLY A 98 2.19 5.72 0.23
N LEU A 99 2.69 4.63 -0.37
CA LEU A 99 1.87 3.61 -1.02
C LEU A 99 1.16 2.71 0.01
N ASP A 100 1.85 2.32 1.07
CA ASP A 100 1.31 1.58 2.20
C ASP A 100 0.19 2.37 2.88
N PHE A 101 0.39 3.69 3.05
CA PHE A 101 -0.64 4.61 3.53
C PHE A 101 -1.85 4.65 2.59
N ALA A 102 -1.63 4.80 1.28
CA ALA A 102 -2.73 4.80 0.30
C ALA A 102 -3.52 3.48 0.33
N VAL A 103 -2.83 2.34 0.40
CA VAL A 103 -3.45 1.01 0.54
C VAL A 103 -4.26 0.91 1.82
N ASP A 104 -3.75 1.39 2.95
CA ASP A 104 -4.47 1.38 4.23
C ASP A 104 -5.72 2.27 4.18
N GLN A 105 -5.63 3.46 3.57
CA GLN A 105 -6.78 4.33 3.36
C GLN A 105 -7.86 3.66 2.49
N LEU A 106 -7.47 2.99 1.41
CA LEU A 106 -8.41 2.28 0.53
C LEU A 106 -9.18 1.15 1.23
N ARG A 107 -8.66 0.57 2.31
CA ARG A 107 -9.40 -0.42 3.12
C ARG A 107 -10.64 0.18 3.79
N HIS A 108 -10.64 1.50 3.98
CA HIS A 108 -11.72 2.25 4.62
C HIS A 108 -12.63 2.97 3.61
N TRP A 109 -12.44 2.71 2.31
CA TRP A 109 -13.20 3.36 1.23
C TRP A 109 -14.70 3.01 1.29
N PRO A 110 -15.61 3.99 1.46
CA PRO A 110 -17.05 3.74 1.52
C PRO A 110 -17.66 3.19 0.22
N VAL A 111 -18.65 2.29 0.36
CA VAL A 111 -19.30 1.58 -0.76
C VAL A 111 -20.22 2.46 -1.62
N ASP A 112 -20.60 3.63 -1.12
CA ASP A 112 -21.45 4.62 -1.77
C ASP A 112 -20.66 5.80 -2.35
N MET A 113 -19.33 5.77 -2.25
CA MET A 113 -18.46 6.86 -2.70
C MET A 113 -17.58 6.44 -3.89
N GLY A 114 -17.42 7.33 -4.88
CA GLY A 114 -16.46 7.15 -5.96
C GLY A 114 -15.01 7.26 -5.46
N LEU A 115 -14.06 6.57 -6.12
CA LEU A 115 -12.66 6.55 -5.68
C LEU A 115 -12.03 7.95 -5.68
N LEU A 116 -12.30 8.73 -6.72
CA LEU A 116 -11.78 10.09 -6.84
C LEU A 116 -12.33 11.00 -5.73
N ASP A 117 -13.62 10.86 -5.41
CA ASP A 117 -14.25 11.62 -4.32
C ASP A 117 -13.66 11.23 -2.97
N PHE A 118 -13.49 9.92 -2.73
CA PHE A 118 -12.88 9.40 -1.51
C PHE A 118 -11.47 9.93 -1.31
N VAL A 119 -10.59 9.80 -2.31
CA VAL A 119 -9.22 10.31 -2.22
C VAL A 119 -9.21 11.83 -2.04
N THR A 120 -10.10 12.55 -2.74
CA THR A 120 -10.23 14.00 -2.59
C THR A 120 -10.63 14.40 -1.17
N GLN A 121 -11.48 13.62 -0.48
CA GLN A 121 -11.89 13.92 0.90
C GLN A 121 -10.83 13.50 1.92
N SER A 122 -10.23 12.31 1.76
CA SER A 122 -9.26 11.75 2.69
C SER A 122 -7.92 12.52 2.73
N LEU A 123 -7.54 13.16 1.63
CA LEU A 123 -6.27 13.91 1.53
C LEU A 123 -6.37 15.40 1.93
N ARG A 124 -7.56 15.90 2.29
CA ARG A 124 -7.76 17.35 2.56
C ARG A 124 -7.14 17.85 3.86
N PHE A 125 -6.55 16.99 4.70
CA PHE A 125 -6.19 17.33 6.07
C PHE A 125 -4.84 16.77 6.57
N GLY A 126 -3.90 16.43 5.69
CA GLY A 126 -2.61 15.89 6.11
C GLY A 126 -1.51 16.94 6.26
N GLU A 127 -0.96 17.10 7.46
CA GLU A 127 0.42 17.58 7.61
C GLU A 127 1.36 16.52 7.02
N LEU A 128 2.46 16.97 6.40
CA LEU A 128 3.51 16.03 5.99
C LEU A 128 4.10 15.38 7.25
N PRO A 129 4.41 14.07 7.21
CA PRO A 129 5.19 13.43 8.25
C PRO A 129 6.51 14.17 8.52
N ASP A 130 7.03 14.09 9.74
CA ASP A 130 8.33 14.70 10.10
C ASP A 130 9.48 14.27 9.18
N ASP A 131 9.43 13.05 8.64
CA ASP A 131 10.42 12.49 7.72
C ASP A 131 10.14 12.78 6.23
N ALA A 132 9.09 13.54 5.90
CA ALA A 132 8.73 13.85 4.52
C ALA A 132 9.87 14.49 3.71
N PRO A 133 10.65 15.46 4.22
CA PRO A 133 11.76 16.03 3.44
C PRO A 133 12.76 14.95 2.98
N ALA A 134 13.10 14.02 3.87
CA ALA A 134 14.02 12.92 3.57
C ALA A 134 13.43 11.92 2.57
N ILE A 135 12.13 11.63 2.67
CA ILE A 135 11.42 10.76 1.71
C ILE A 135 11.36 11.41 0.33
N LEU A 136 11.06 12.70 0.25
CA LEU A 136 10.98 13.44 -1.02
C LEU A 136 12.36 13.54 -1.69
N ASP A 137 13.41 13.84 -0.92
CA ASP A 137 14.78 13.80 -1.44
C ASP A 137 15.15 12.41 -1.96
N LEU A 138 14.75 11.36 -1.24
CA LEU A 138 14.98 9.99 -1.68
C LEU A 138 14.23 9.67 -2.98
N ILE A 139 12.96 10.03 -3.10
CA ILE A 139 12.17 9.85 -4.34
C ILE A 139 12.86 10.58 -5.49
N ARG A 140 13.35 11.81 -5.27
CA ARG A 140 14.12 12.56 -6.26
C ARG A 140 15.41 11.84 -6.65
N MET A 141 16.14 11.25 -5.72
CA MET A 141 17.35 10.47 -6.05
C MET A 141 17.05 9.29 -6.98
N THR A 142 15.84 8.72 -6.95
CA THR A 142 15.46 7.63 -7.87
C THR A 142 15.44 8.05 -9.34
N THR A 143 15.38 9.35 -9.66
CA THR A 143 15.41 9.81 -11.06
C THR A 143 16.82 9.82 -11.64
N THR A 144 17.85 9.86 -10.77
CA THR A 144 19.25 9.95 -11.17
C THR A 144 20.06 8.69 -10.85
N ASP A 145 19.63 7.89 -9.86
CA ASP A 145 20.29 6.64 -9.47
C ASP A 145 19.49 5.41 -9.95
N PRO A 146 20.03 4.60 -10.89
CA PRO A 146 19.32 3.44 -11.44
C PRO A 146 19.00 2.34 -10.41
N ALA A 147 19.83 2.16 -9.38
CA ALA A 147 19.62 1.12 -8.38
C ALA A 147 18.49 1.51 -7.42
N LEU A 148 18.42 2.78 -7.02
CA LEU A 148 17.25 3.31 -6.30
C LEU A 148 16.00 3.32 -7.17
N ARG A 149 16.12 3.62 -8.48
CA ARG A 149 14.99 3.54 -9.42
C ARG A 149 14.39 2.14 -9.45
N ALA A 150 15.22 1.10 -9.46
CA ALA A 150 14.77 -0.28 -9.42
C ALA A 150 13.98 -0.60 -8.13
N VAL A 151 14.47 -0.16 -6.96
CA VAL A 151 13.76 -0.35 -5.68
C VAL A 151 12.42 0.38 -5.68
N TRP A 152 12.37 1.62 -6.17
CA TRP A 152 11.15 2.41 -6.26
C TRP A 152 10.10 1.79 -7.18
N LEU A 153 10.51 1.32 -8.37
CA LEU A 153 9.61 0.64 -9.29
C LEU A 153 9.13 -0.71 -8.74
N GLN A 154 10.01 -1.47 -8.07
CA GLN A 154 9.63 -2.73 -7.44
C GLN A 154 8.60 -2.53 -6.33
N ALA A 155 8.75 -1.50 -5.49
CA ALA A 155 7.77 -1.18 -4.45
C ALA A 155 6.36 -0.94 -5.03
N HIS A 156 6.30 -0.25 -6.18
CA HIS A 156 5.05 -0.02 -6.89
C HIS A 156 4.49 -1.29 -7.54
N ASP A 157 5.34 -2.14 -8.12
CA ASP A 157 4.93 -3.41 -8.73
C ASP A 157 4.37 -4.37 -7.67
N ASP A 158 5.07 -4.50 -6.53
CA ASP A 158 4.68 -5.35 -5.39
C ASP A 158 3.31 -4.98 -4.81
N ALA A 159 2.87 -3.74 -4.97
CA ALA A 159 1.57 -3.27 -4.50
C ALA A 159 0.40 -3.61 -5.45
N LEU A 160 0.67 -3.91 -6.74
CA LEU A 160 -0.38 -4.15 -7.73
C LEU A 160 -1.35 -5.28 -7.34
N PRO A 161 -0.89 -6.43 -6.81
CA PRO A 161 -1.81 -7.48 -6.36
C PRO A 161 -2.76 -7.01 -5.25
N VAL A 162 -2.27 -6.19 -4.32
CA VAL A 162 -3.07 -5.69 -3.20
C VAL A 162 -4.10 -4.66 -3.69
N LEU A 163 -3.67 -3.73 -4.54
CA LEU A 163 -4.57 -2.75 -5.16
C LEU A 163 -5.64 -3.44 -6.02
N GLY A 164 -5.25 -4.45 -6.81
CA GLY A 164 -6.17 -5.25 -7.60
C GLY A 164 -7.22 -5.95 -6.75
N GLN A 165 -6.84 -6.52 -5.60
CA GLN A 165 -7.79 -7.13 -4.66
C GLN A 165 -8.79 -6.10 -4.09
N LEU A 166 -8.32 -4.93 -3.69
CA LEU A 166 -9.19 -3.87 -3.14
C LEU A 166 -10.20 -3.39 -4.20
N LEU A 167 -9.75 -3.18 -5.44
CA LEU A 167 -10.62 -2.77 -6.54
C LEU A 167 -11.61 -3.87 -6.99
N ALA A 168 -11.18 -5.13 -6.96
CA ALA A 168 -12.05 -6.28 -7.26
C ALA A 168 -13.19 -6.39 -6.23
N GLN A 169 -12.86 -6.32 -4.94
CA GLN A 169 -13.84 -6.33 -3.85
C GLN A 169 -14.87 -5.22 -4.01
N ARG A 170 -14.43 -4.04 -4.47
CA ARG A 170 -15.31 -2.91 -4.70
C ARG A 170 -16.26 -3.11 -5.89
N SER A 171 -15.76 -3.63 -6.99
CA SER A 171 -16.52 -3.78 -8.24
C SER A 171 -17.36 -5.05 -8.30
N GLY A 172 -17.19 -5.96 -7.32
CA GLY A 172 -17.79 -7.30 -7.34
C GLY A 172 -17.14 -8.22 -8.40
N GLY A 173 -15.96 -7.85 -8.90
CA GLY A 173 -15.22 -8.57 -9.94
C GLY A 173 -14.08 -9.43 -9.40
N SER A 174 -13.22 -9.91 -10.30
CA SER A 174 -12.02 -10.66 -9.96
C SER A 174 -10.77 -9.77 -10.00
N PRO A 175 -9.80 -9.95 -9.07
CA PRO A 175 -8.49 -9.30 -9.17
C PRO A 175 -7.68 -9.79 -10.39
N ASP A 176 -8.06 -10.94 -10.96
CA ASP A 176 -7.40 -11.48 -12.15
C ASP A 176 -7.93 -10.92 -13.47
N ASP A 177 -9.08 -10.24 -13.44
CA ASP A 177 -9.68 -9.64 -14.62
C ASP A 177 -8.76 -8.55 -15.19
N LEU A 178 -8.58 -8.56 -16.51
CA LEU A 178 -7.75 -7.57 -17.21
C LEU A 178 -8.17 -6.14 -16.87
N ARG A 179 -9.48 -5.88 -16.79
CA ARG A 179 -10.01 -4.56 -16.41
C ARG A 179 -9.55 -4.13 -15.02
N THR A 180 -9.64 -5.02 -14.03
CA THR A 180 -9.19 -4.74 -12.66
C THR A 180 -7.68 -4.51 -12.61
N LYS A 181 -6.90 -5.32 -13.31
CA LYS A 181 -5.44 -5.16 -13.43
C LYS A 181 -5.06 -3.82 -14.05
N VAL A 182 -5.75 -3.43 -15.13
CA VAL A 182 -5.55 -2.12 -15.76
C VAL A 182 -5.90 -0.99 -14.80
N HIS A 183 -7.04 -1.05 -14.11
CA HIS A 183 -7.42 0.00 -13.15
C HIS A 183 -6.44 0.11 -11.97
N ALA A 184 -5.96 -1.02 -11.44
CA ALA A 184 -4.93 -1.04 -10.40
C ALA A 184 -3.61 -0.41 -10.89
N ALA A 185 -3.17 -0.77 -12.10
CA ALA A 185 -1.97 -0.21 -12.71
C ALA A 185 -2.11 1.29 -12.99
N THR A 186 -3.27 1.74 -13.48
CA THR A 186 -3.58 3.15 -13.71
C THR A 186 -3.54 3.95 -12.41
N PHE A 187 -4.22 3.46 -11.36
CA PHE A 187 -4.21 4.10 -10.05
C PHE A 187 -2.80 4.17 -9.45
N ASN A 188 -2.07 3.05 -9.47
CA ASN A 188 -0.69 2.97 -8.98
C ASN A 188 0.26 3.90 -9.76
N GLY A 189 0.09 3.97 -11.09
CA GLY A 189 0.83 4.88 -11.95
C GLY A 189 0.57 6.35 -11.63
N ALA A 190 -0.68 6.70 -11.34
CA ALA A 190 -1.04 8.06 -10.91
C ALA A 190 -0.40 8.42 -9.56
N LEU A 191 -0.43 7.52 -8.57
CA LEU A 191 0.24 7.72 -7.27
C LEU A 191 1.76 7.93 -7.44
N ARG A 192 2.39 7.08 -8.27
CA ARG A 192 3.83 7.17 -8.55
C ARG A 192 4.18 8.49 -9.22
N ALA A 193 3.45 8.85 -10.28
CA ALA A 193 3.70 10.08 -11.03
C ALA A 193 3.51 11.34 -10.17
N ALA A 194 2.46 11.37 -9.34
CA ALA A 194 2.23 12.46 -8.41
C ALA A 194 3.35 12.59 -7.37
N SER A 195 3.84 11.47 -6.85
CA SER A 195 4.94 11.46 -5.86
C SER A 195 6.26 11.94 -6.47
N GLU A 196 6.58 11.46 -7.68
CA GLU A 196 7.78 11.89 -8.43
C GLU A 196 7.72 13.39 -8.77
N ASP A 197 6.58 13.88 -9.26
CA ASP A 197 6.41 15.30 -9.60
C ASP A 197 6.43 16.20 -8.36
N PHE A 198 5.79 15.79 -7.27
CA PHE A 198 5.81 16.53 -6.01
C PHE A 198 7.23 16.59 -5.42
N ALA A 199 7.98 15.49 -5.40
CA ALA A 199 9.37 15.48 -4.95
C ALA A 199 10.26 16.42 -5.77
N ARG A 200 10.04 16.51 -7.09
CA ARG A 200 10.72 17.48 -7.96
C ARG A 200 10.38 18.92 -7.57
N ARG A 201 9.10 19.26 -7.40
CA ARG A 201 8.65 20.61 -7.02
C ARG A 201 9.16 21.03 -5.65
N TYR A 202 9.12 20.14 -4.66
CA TYR A 202 9.60 20.40 -3.31
C TYR A 202 11.09 20.76 -3.28
N ALA A 203 11.89 20.17 -4.18
CA ALA A 203 13.30 20.53 -4.31
C ALA A 203 13.53 21.92 -4.93
N GLU A 204 12.58 22.42 -5.72
CA GLU A 204 12.61 23.76 -6.32
C GLU A 204 12.09 24.82 -5.33
N ASP A 205 11.11 24.47 -4.48
CA ASP A 205 10.52 25.32 -3.45
C ASP A 205 10.21 24.53 -2.16
N PRO A 206 11.11 24.57 -1.15
CA PRO A 206 10.92 23.89 0.14
C PRO A 206 9.78 24.44 1.00
N GLY A 207 9.12 25.53 0.58
CA GLY A 207 7.90 26.04 1.22
C GLY A 207 6.64 25.23 0.89
N ALA A 208 6.76 24.26 -0.02
CA ALA A 208 5.68 23.38 -0.45
C ALA A 208 5.05 22.60 0.73
N SER A 209 3.78 22.88 0.99
CA SER A 209 3.04 22.29 2.12
C SER A 209 2.47 20.90 1.81
N GLY A 210 2.04 20.15 2.84
CA GLY A 210 1.29 18.88 2.67
C GLY A 210 -0.02 19.00 1.87
N SER A 211 -0.55 20.22 1.69
CA SER A 211 -1.70 20.46 0.80
C SER A 211 -1.36 20.35 -0.69
N GLU A 212 -0.09 20.50 -1.06
CA GLU A 212 0.36 20.47 -2.45
C GLU A 212 0.54 19.04 -2.96
N ILE A 213 1.00 18.10 -2.13
CA ILE A 213 1.02 16.67 -2.50
C ILE A 213 -0.39 16.15 -2.75
N ALA A 214 -1.36 16.54 -1.91
CA ALA A 214 -2.77 16.21 -2.13
C ALA A 214 -3.28 16.75 -3.47
N THR A 215 -2.88 17.98 -3.82
CA THR A 215 -3.22 18.60 -5.11
C THR A 215 -2.61 17.84 -6.29
N CYS A 216 -1.33 17.46 -6.20
CA CYS A 216 -0.66 16.64 -7.23
C CYS A 216 -1.34 15.26 -7.39
N LEU A 217 -1.68 14.60 -6.29
CA LEU A 217 -2.37 13.31 -6.30
C LEU A 217 -3.75 13.40 -6.95
N ILE A 218 -4.56 14.39 -6.56
CA ILE A 218 -5.88 14.62 -7.17
C ILE A 218 -5.76 14.90 -8.66
N ALA A 219 -4.80 15.74 -9.07
CA ALA A 219 -4.57 16.05 -10.48
C ALA A 219 -4.18 14.80 -11.29
N ALA A 220 -3.26 13.97 -10.76
CA ALA A 220 -2.85 12.72 -11.41
C ALA A 220 -4.01 11.72 -11.52
N LEU A 221 -4.83 11.59 -10.48
CA LEU A 221 -5.99 10.70 -10.50
C LEU A 221 -7.09 11.18 -11.45
N ARG A 222 -7.29 12.50 -11.59
CA ARG A 222 -8.18 13.06 -12.61
C ARG A 222 -7.71 12.74 -14.01
N ALA A 223 -6.45 12.99 -14.32
CA ALA A 223 -5.86 12.64 -15.62
C ALA A 223 -6.00 11.13 -15.91
N ALA A 224 -5.76 10.28 -14.91
CA ALA A 224 -5.99 8.85 -15.02
C ALA A 224 -7.45 8.46 -15.30
N SER A 225 -8.42 9.19 -14.72
CA SER A 225 -9.86 8.95 -14.93
C SER A 225 -10.35 9.44 -16.30
N GLU A 226 -9.73 10.46 -16.87
CA GLU A 226 -10.01 10.97 -18.22
C GLU A 226 -9.51 10.00 -19.30
N GLY A 227 -8.51 9.18 -18.98
CA GLY A 227 -7.97 8.16 -19.86
C GLY A 227 -6.91 8.71 -20.82
N LEU A 228 -6.91 8.21 -22.05
CA LEU A 228 -6.00 8.66 -23.12
C LEU A 228 -6.78 9.67 -23.99
N PRO A 229 -6.48 10.97 -23.92
CA PRO A 229 -7.26 11.99 -24.61
C PRO A 229 -6.90 12.13 -26.11
N TYR A 230 -6.11 11.21 -26.66
CA TYR A 230 -5.54 11.26 -28.01
C TYR A 230 -6.18 10.27 -28.97
#